data_AF-A0A925K8J2-F1
#
_entry.id   AF-A0A925K8J2-F1
#
_cell.length_a   1.000
_cell.length_b   1.000
_cell.length_c   1.000
_cell.angle_alpha   90.00
_cell.angle_beta   90.00
_cell.angle_gamma   90.00
#
_symmetry.space_group_name_H-M   'P 1'
#
loop_
_entity.id
_entity.type
_entity.pdbx_description
1 polymer ?
#
loop_
_entity_poly.entity_id
_entity_poly.type
_entity_poly.pdbx_seq_one_letter_code
_entity_poly.pdbx_strand_id
1 'polypeptide(L)'
;MEKLLTSYLYSFKACPLPTVGSLIIQPGAAIAEQSERKLMAPVPHIQFVSKEINAEGLLQYISLKKNIDIQQASDELSSYCDRLQQMQPYEEINLDAAGTFYTTEEGELHFKYTLVPAAFLPEVPAERVIHPDASHSMLVGDTQTNTTTMAELLDSQETSHRPKWIWAAIGLGVAGLLAITFYYMNRQPGSNFGNSATIKATNVPASYQYPGK
;
A
#
# COMPACT_ATOMS: atom_id res chain seq x y z
N MET A 1 43.38 -11.61 8.62
CA MET A 1 43.31 -10.18 8.25
C MET A 1 41.86 -9.70 8.18
N GLU A 2 41.00 -10.53 7.61
CA GLU A 2 39.56 -10.40 7.41
C GLU A 2 38.81 -9.86 8.64
N LYS A 3 39.05 -10.42 9.83
CA LYS A 3 38.42 -9.96 11.09
C LYS A 3 38.81 -8.53 11.47
N LEU A 4 40.07 -8.12 11.23
CA LEU A 4 40.56 -6.78 11.54
C LEU A 4 39.98 -5.74 10.58
N LEU A 5 39.89 -6.09 9.29
CA LEU A 5 39.25 -5.25 8.29
C LEU A 5 37.76 -5.07 8.60
N THR A 6 37.09 -6.15 8.97
CA THR A 6 35.67 -6.15 9.37
C THR A 6 35.45 -5.28 10.60
N SER A 7 36.28 -5.42 11.64
CA SER A 7 36.16 -4.62 12.85
C SER A 7 36.45 -3.13 12.59
N TYR A 8 37.41 -2.83 11.71
CA TYR A 8 37.70 -1.45 11.29
C TYR A 8 36.53 -0.85 10.52
N LEU A 9 35.98 -1.58 9.53
CA LEU A 9 34.85 -1.15 8.71
C LEU A 9 33.63 -0.77 9.56
N TYR A 10 33.27 -1.61 10.55
CA TYR A 10 32.12 -1.31 11.40
C TYR A 10 32.35 -0.14 12.36
N SER A 11 33.60 0.07 12.79
CA SER A 11 33.99 1.15 13.71
C SER A 11 34.03 2.51 13.01
N PHE A 12 34.66 2.57 11.83
CA PHE A 12 34.95 3.82 11.12
C PHE A 12 34.03 4.09 9.93
N LYS A 13 33.13 3.15 9.59
CA LYS A 13 32.19 3.21 8.45
C LYS A 13 32.83 3.25 7.06
N ALA A 14 34.16 3.33 6.98
CA ALA A 14 34.91 3.25 5.74
C ALA A 14 36.14 2.35 5.97
N CYS A 15 36.42 1.47 5.01
CA CYS A 15 37.62 0.65 4.99
C CYS A 15 38.31 0.83 3.64
N PRO A 16 39.41 1.59 3.58
CA PRO A 16 40.21 1.73 2.37
C PRO A 16 40.97 0.43 2.10
N LEU A 17 40.93 -0.05 0.86
CA LEU A 17 41.69 -1.19 0.37
C LEU A 17 42.60 -0.68 -0.76
N PRO A 18 43.89 -0.39 -0.47
CA PRO A 18 44.83 0.09 -1.48
C PRO A 18 44.79 -0.80 -2.72
N THR A 19 44.92 -0.22 -3.93
CA THR A 19 44.89 -0.88 -5.25
C THR A 19 43.55 -1.51 -5.65
N VAL A 20 42.66 -1.80 -4.70
CA VAL A 20 41.38 -2.48 -4.93
C VAL A 20 40.20 -1.49 -4.95
N GLY A 21 40.13 -0.60 -3.97
CA GLY A 21 39.03 0.36 -3.81
C GLY A 21 38.74 0.67 -2.34
N SER A 22 37.49 0.96 -2.00
CA SER A 22 37.08 1.23 -0.63
C SER A 22 35.71 0.63 -0.35
N LEU A 23 35.55 0.06 0.85
CA LEU A 23 34.26 -0.34 1.39
C LEU A 23 33.70 0.78 2.24
N ILE A 24 32.46 1.18 2.00
CA ILE A 24 31.80 2.28 2.71
C ILE A 24 30.43 1.80 3.19
N ILE A 25 30.15 1.97 4.48
CA ILE A 25 28.83 1.72 5.04
C ILE A 25 27.95 2.94 4.74
N GLN A 26 26.93 2.73 3.92
CA GLN A 26 25.92 3.74 3.64
C GLN A 26 24.65 3.50 4.49
N PRO A 27 24.06 4.55 5.07
CA PRO A 27 22.78 4.43 5.72
C PRO A 27 21.69 4.14 4.68
N GLY A 28 20.85 3.14 4.95
CA GLY A 28 19.62 2.94 4.18
C GLY A 28 18.50 3.85 4.67
N ALA A 29 17.57 4.16 3.79
CA ALA A 29 16.34 4.86 4.15
C ALA A 29 15.27 3.86 4.62
N ALA A 30 14.34 4.31 5.46
CA ALA A 30 13.12 3.58 5.73
C ALA A 30 12.23 3.61 4.47
N ILE A 31 11.61 2.49 4.14
CA ILE A 31 10.80 2.36 2.93
C ILE A 31 9.34 2.12 3.35
N ALA A 32 8.43 2.95 2.84
CA ALA A 32 7.00 2.77 3.02
C ALA A 32 6.45 1.91 1.87
N GLU A 33 6.06 0.67 2.19
CA GLU A 33 5.42 -0.23 1.25
C GLU A 33 3.90 -0.03 1.30
N GLN A 34 3.38 0.71 0.33
CA GLN A 34 1.97 1.12 0.29
C GLN A 34 1.01 -0.04 -0.01
N SER A 35 1.45 -1.03 -0.79
CA SER A 35 0.70 -2.25 -1.11
C SER A 35 0.41 -3.07 0.14
N GLU A 36 1.43 -3.26 0.98
CA GLU A 36 1.32 -4.06 2.20
C GLU A 36 0.90 -3.25 3.42
N ARG A 37 0.84 -1.93 3.30
CA ARG A 37 0.54 -1.00 4.42
C ARG A 37 1.56 -1.18 5.55
N LYS A 38 2.85 -1.19 5.19
CA LYS A 38 3.96 -1.41 6.12
C LYS A 38 5.07 -0.39 5.92
N LEU A 39 5.81 -0.15 6.99
CA LEU A 39 7.07 0.59 7.00
C LEU A 39 8.20 -0.38 7.31
N MET A 40 9.14 -0.48 6.37
CA MET A 40 10.39 -1.21 6.55
C MET A 40 11.42 -0.31 7.25
N ALA A 41 12.13 -0.89 8.21
CA ALA A 41 13.19 -0.20 8.94
C ALA A 41 14.36 0.21 8.00
N PRO A 42 15.08 1.30 8.30
CA PRO A 42 16.27 1.68 7.55
C PRO A 42 17.38 0.65 7.73
N VAL A 43 17.83 0.03 6.62
CA VAL A 43 18.87 -1.00 6.64
C VAL A 43 20.16 -0.45 6.04
N PRO A 44 21.25 -0.30 6.81
CA PRO A 44 22.53 0.09 6.24
C PRO A 44 23.08 -1.02 5.33
N HIS A 45 23.77 -0.63 4.26
CA HIS A 45 24.43 -1.56 3.36
C HIS A 45 25.89 -1.14 3.14
N ILE A 46 26.74 -2.11 2.78
CA ILE A 46 28.14 -1.84 2.45
C ILE A 46 28.23 -1.69 0.93
N GLN A 47 28.68 -0.52 0.50
CA GLN A 47 28.98 -0.23 -0.89
C GLN A 47 30.48 -0.41 -1.13
N PHE A 48 30.83 -1.16 -2.18
CA PHE A 48 32.19 -1.19 -2.70
C PHE A 48 32.33 -0.13 -3.80
N VAL A 49 33.33 0.74 -3.64
CA VAL A 49 33.61 1.85 -4.55
C VAL A 49 35.06 1.73 -5.02
N SER A 50 35.31 1.81 -6.33
CA SER A 50 36.68 1.74 -6.89
C SER A 50 37.55 2.95 -6.53
N LYS A 51 37.01 3.93 -5.81
CA LYS A 51 37.74 5.13 -5.36
C LYS A 51 38.57 4.80 -4.12
N GLU A 52 39.85 5.09 -4.20
CA GLU A 52 40.76 4.97 -3.05
C GLU A 52 40.57 6.14 -2.07
N ILE A 53 40.57 5.79 -0.79
CA ILE A 53 40.56 6.74 0.35
C ILE A 53 41.88 6.54 1.10
N ASN A 54 42.33 7.57 1.82
CA ASN A 54 43.55 7.51 2.63
C ASN A 54 43.52 6.31 3.61
N ALA A 55 44.53 5.44 3.54
CA ALA A 55 44.67 4.22 4.32
C ALA A 55 45.49 4.36 5.62
N GLU A 56 46.04 5.54 5.94
CA GLU A 56 46.88 5.77 7.12
C GLU A 56 46.18 5.35 8.42
N GLY A 57 44.89 5.69 8.58
CA GLY A 57 44.11 5.31 9.76
C GLY A 57 43.94 3.81 9.91
N LEU A 58 43.81 3.09 8.79
CA LEU A 58 43.73 1.62 8.79
C LEU A 58 45.07 0.99 9.14
N LEU A 59 46.18 1.50 8.58
CA LEU A 59 47.53 1.02 8.89
C LEU A 59 47.87 1.18 10.36
N GLN A 60 47.56 2.34 10.95
CA GLN A 60 47.72 2.57 12.39
C GLN A 60 46.87 1.61 13.21
N TYR A 61 45.63 1.36 12.80
CA TYR A 61 44.75 0.43 13.49
C TYR A 61 45.29 -1.01 13.45
N ILE A 62 45.78 -1.47 12.30
CA ILE A 62 46.37 -2.81 12.15
C ILE A 62 47.63 -2.93 13.01
N SER A 63 48.53 -1.95 12.92
CA SER A 63 49.76 -1.88 13.72
C SER A 63 49.45 -2.00 15.22
N LEU A 64 48.48 -1.23 15.72
CA LEU A 64 48.08 -1.27 17.14
C LEU A 64 47.42 -2.60 17.53
N LYS A 65 46.58 -3.18 16.68
CA LYS A 65 45.85 -4.43 17.00
C LYS A 65 46.73 -5.67 16.92
N LYS A 66 47.70 -5.69 16.01
CA LYS A 66 48.66 -6.79 15.85
C LYS A 66 49.96 -6.59 16.62
N ASN A 67 50.20 -5.39 17.16
CA ASN A 67 51.45 -5.01 17.81
C ASN A 67 52.67 -5.20 16.87
N ILE A 68 52.54 -4.70 15.65
CA ILE A 68 53.56 -4.76 14.59
C ILE A 68 53.92 -3.35 14.12
N ASP A 69 55.06 -3.21 13.44
CA ASP A 69 55.45 -1.93 12.86
C ASP A 69 54.51 -1.52 11.70
N ILE A 70 54.43 -0.22 11.43
CA ILE A 70 53.58 0.34 10.37
C ILE A 70 54.00 -0.20 8.99
N GLN A 71 55.29 -0.39 8.73
CA GLN A 71 55.76 -0.96 7.47
C GLN A 71 55.25 -2.40 7.28
N GLN A 72 55.35 -3.21 8.33
CA GLN A 72 54.84 -4.59 8.31
C GLN A 72 53.31 -4.64 8.14
N ALA A 73 52.58 -3.73 8.77
CA ALA A 73 51.13 -3.60 8.59
C ALA A 73 50.78 -3.23 7.15
N SER A 74 51.59 -2.39 6.50
CA SER A 74 51.44 -2.04 5.10
C SER A 74 51.67 -3.26 4.18
N ASP A 75 52.72 -4.04 4.44
CA ASP A 75 53.04 -5.23 3.66
C ASP A 75 51.97 -6.32 3.77
N GLU A 76 51.41 -6.52 4.97
CA GLU A 76 50.31 -7.48 5.15
C GLU A 76 49.01 -7.02 4.47
N LEU A 77 48.73 -5.71 4.51
CA LEU A 77 47.54 -5.15 3.85
C LEU A 77 47.68 -5.22 2.33
N SER A 78 48.85 -4.87 1.78
CA SER A 78 49.10 -4.96 0.34
C SER A 78 49.03 -6.41 -0.13
N SER A 79 49.64 -7.36 0.59
CA SER A 79 49.54 -8.79 0.25
C SER A 79 48.09 -9.29 0.23
N TYR A 80 47.23 -8.79 1.14
CA TYR A 80 45.81 -9.10 1.13
C TYR A 80 45.08 -8.49 -0.08
N CYS A 81 45.38 -7.24 -0.42
CA CYS A 81 44.83 -6.57 -1.60
C CYS A 81 45.27 -7.23 -2.91
N ASP A 82 46.54 -7.60 -3.02
CA ASP A 82 47.09 -8.31 -4.17
C ASP A 82 46.39 -9.66 -4.36
N ARG A 83 46.09 -10.37 -3.26
CA ARG A 83 45.30 -11.60 -3.30
C ARG A 83 43.90 -11.36 -3.85
N LEU A 84 43.25 -10.25 -3.49
CA LEU A 84 41.92 -9.90 -4.01
C LEU A 84 41.96 -9.59 -5.51
N GLN A 85 43.02 -8.92 -6.00
CA GLN A 85 43.16 -8.62 -7.43
C GLN A 85 43.49 -9.85 -8.27
N GLN A 86 44.18 -10.84 -7.69
CA GLN A 86 44.60 -12.07 -8.37
C GLN A 86 43.56 -13.20 -8.30
N MET A 87 42.35 -12.91 -7.80
CA MET A 87 41.26 -13.88 -7.71
C MET A 87 40.92 -14.45 -9.08
N GLN A 88 40.82 -15.77 -9.16
CA GLN A 88 40.39 -16.46 -10.37
C GLN A 88 38.88 -16.23 -10.63
N PRO A 89 38.40 -16.42 -11.87
CA PRO A 89 36.96 -16.37 -12.15
C PRO A 89 36.19 -17.35 -11.25
N TYR A 90 35.05 -16.91 -10.70
CA TYR A 90 34.23 -17.65 -9.74
C TYR A 90 34.89 -17.95 -8.38
N GLU A 91 36.06 -17.38 -8.10
CA GLU A 91 36.63 -17.45 -6.76
C GLU A 91 35.87 -16.52 -5.81
N GLU A 92 35.73 -16.96 -4.55
CA GLU A 92 35.07 -16.20 -3.50
C GLU A 92 35.99 -16.11 -2.28
N ILE A 93 36.17 -14.88 -1.77
CA ILE A 93 36.94 -14.61 -0.54
C ILE A 93 36.00 -13.96 0.47
N ASN A 94 35.76 -14.64 1.58
CA ASN A 94 34.88 -14.18 2.65
C ASN A 94 35.59 -13.17 3.57
N LEU A 95 34.98 -12.00 3.76
CA LEU A 95 35.36 -10.94 4.68
C LEU A 95 34.57 -11.04 6.00
N ASP A 96 34.69 -12.19 6.68
CA ASP A 96 34.06 -12.49 7.98
C ASP A 96 32.56 -12.09 8.03
N ALA A 97 32.13 -11.26 8.99
CA ALA A 97 30.74 -10.85 9.11
C ALA A 97 30.30 -9.80 8.06
N ALA A 98 31.23 -9.14 7.35
CA ALA A 98 30.91 -8.04 6.46
C ALA A 98 30.32 -8.50 5.10
N GLY A 99 30.81 -9.59 4.55
CA GLY A 99 30.39 -10.06 3.22
C GLY A 99 31.43 -10.90 2.51
N THR A 100 31.26 -11.07 1.20
CA THR A 100 32.11 -11.90 0.35
C THR A 100 32.52 -11.11 -0.90
N PHE A 101 33.82 -11.12 -1.18
CA PHE A 101 34.36 -10.73 -2.49
C PHE A 101 34.20 -11.88 -3.47
N TYR A 102 33.78 -11.57 -4.69
CA TYR A 102 33.63 -12.57 -5.74
C TYR A 102 34.00 -11.99 -7.09
N THR A 103 34.48 -12.84 -7.99
CA THR A 103 34.88 -12.45 -9.34
C THR A 103 33.88 -12.99 -10.37
N THR A 104 33.44 -12.13 -11.30
CA THR A 104 32.55 -12.54 -12.41
C THR A 104 33.31 -13.31 -13.50
N GLU A 105 32.58 -13.80 -14.51
CA GLU A 105 33.17 -14.50 -15.68
C GLU A 105 34.22 -13.63 -16.39
N GLU A 106 34.04 -12.31 -16.37
CA GLU A 106 34.90 -11.33 -17.02
C GLU A 106 36.15 -10.98 -16.20
N GLY A 107 36.27 -11.53 -14.98
CA GLY A 107 37.39 -11.21 -14.09
C GLY A 107 37.18 -9.94 -13.26
N GLU A 108 35.98 -9.34 -13.27
CA GLU A 108 35.70 -8.15 -12.47
C GLU A 108 35.42 -8.49 -11.01
N LEU A 109 36.05 -7.74 -10.10
CA LEU A 109 35.89 -7.92 -8.66
C LEU A 109 34.64 -7.20 -8.17
N HIS A 110 33.76 -7.95 -7.51
CA HIS A 110 32.57 -7.44 -6.86
C HIS A 110 32.53 -7.80 -5.38
N PHE A 111 31.70 -7.10 -4.63
CA PHE A 111 31.49 -7.35 -3.20
C PHE A 111 30.00 -7.53 -2.90
N LYS A 112 29.68 -8.66 -2.26
CA LYS A 112 28.34 -8.96 -1.76
C LYS A 112 28.34 -8.86 -0.24
N TYR A 113 27.64 -7.88 0.31
CA TYR A 113 27.56 -7.70 1.75
C TYR A 113 26.60 -8.70 2.41
N THR A 114 26.85 -9.00 3.68
CA THR A 114 25.98 -9.87 4.48
C THR A 114 24.78 -9.09 4.97
N LEU A 115 23.57 -9.62 4.73
CA LEU A 115 22.33 -9.01 5.18
C LEU A 115 22.12 -9.22 6.68
N VAL A 116 21.65 -8.18 7.36
CA VAL A 116 21.19 -8.29 8.74
C VAL A 116 19.91 -9.12 8.76
N PRO A 117 19.79 -10.13 9.66
CA PRO A 117 18.58 -10.94 9.75
C PRO A 117 17.33 -10.08 10.01
N ALA A 118 16.23 -10.41 9.33
CA ALA A 118 14.95 -9.69 9.47
C ALA A 118 14.42 -9.64 10.92
N ALA A 119 14.81 -10.60 11.77
CA ALA A 119 14.49 -10.60 13.19
C ALA A 119 14.97 -9.34 13.94
N PHE A 120 16.02 -8.67 13.45
CA PHE A 120 16.53 -7.41 14.00
C PHE A 120 15.98 -6.17 13.31
N LEU A 121 15.15 -6.35 12.27
CA LEU A 121 14.61 -5.31 11.41
C LEU A 121 13.08 -5.43 11.37
N PRO A 122 12.38 -5.17 12.49
CA PRO A 122 10.93 -5.34 12.55
C PRO A 122 10.21 -4.39 11.60
N GLU A 123 9.24 -4.93 10.87
CA GLU A 123 8.28 -4.16 10.08
C GLU A 123 7.22 -3.55 10.99
N VAL A 124 6.83 -2.31 10.70
CA VAL A 124 5.78 -1.60 11.46
C VAL A 124 4.56 -1.38 10.56
N PRO A 125 3.34 -1.72 11.00
CA PRO A 125 2.14 -1.44 10.22
C PRO A 125 1.96 0.06 10.04
N ALA A 126 1.58 0.47 8.84
CA ALA A 126 1.44 1.86 8.44
C ALA A 126 0.10 2.09 7.75
N GLU A 127 -0.75 2.90 8.37
CA GLU A 127 -2.03 3.29 7.77
C GLU A 127 -1.95 4.69 7.19
N ARG A 128 -2.46 4.82 5.96
CA ARG A 128 -2.61 6.13 5.33
C ARG A 128 -3.78 6.86 6.00
N VAL A 129 -3.48 7.89 6.77
CA VAL A 129 -4.51 8.81 7.30
C VAL A 129 -4.89 9.80 6.21
N ILE A 130 -6.14 9.73 5.74
CA ILE A 130 -6.72 10.70 4.81
C ILE A 130 -7.43 11.75 5.67
N HIS A 131 -7.07 13.02 5.51
CA HIS A 131 -7.76 14.13 6.16
C HIS A 131 -8.71 14.77 5.14
N PRO A 132 -9.99 14.34 5.07
CA PRO A 132 -10.93 14.89 4.10
C PRO A 132 -11.19 16.39 4.30
N ASP A 133 -11.05 16.88 5.53
CA ASP A 133 -11.30 18.28 5.89
C ASP A 133 -10.05 19.19 5.76
N ALA A 134 -8.94 18.66 5.22
CA ALA A 134 -7.74 19.46 5.01
C ALA A 134 -7.95 20.41 3.81
N SER A 135 -8.08 21.71 4.09
CA SER A 135 -8.14 22.74 3.05
C SER A 135 -6.74 23.03 2.52
N HIS A 136 -6.45 22.56 1.30
CA HIS A 136 -5.22 22.92 0.60
C HIS A 136 -5.50 24.07 -0.35
N SER A 137 -4.61 25.07 -0.38
CA SER A 137 -4.68 26.11 -1.40
C SER A 137 -4.23 25.53 -2.74
N MET A 138 -5.08 25.66 -3.75
CA MET A 138 -4.86 25.16 -5.10
C MET A 138 -4.97 26.32 -6.10
N LEU A 139 -4.18 26.27 -7.15
CA LEU A 139 -4.32 27.19 -8.28
C LEU A 139 -5.27 26.56 -9.31
N VAL A 140 -6.37 27.23 -9.63
CA VAL A 140 -7.31 26.82 -10.67
C VAL A 140 -7.33 27.92 -11.73
N GLY A 141 -6.75 27.65 -12.90
CA GLY A 141 -6.45 28.68 -13.90
C GLY A 141 -5.41 29.67 -13.35
N ASP A 142 -5.80 30.94 -13.25
CA ASP A 142 -4.98 32.02 -12.67
C ASP A 142 -5.37 32.39 -11.23
N THR A 143 -6.36 31.70 -10.65
CA THR A 143 -6.92 32.04 -9.33
C THR A 143 -6.51 31.05 -8.25
N GLN A 144 -6.02 31.56 -7.12
CA GLN A 144 -5.73 30.76 -5.93
C GLN A 144 -7.03 30.53 -5.16
N THR A 145 -7.51 29.29 -5.11
CA THR A 145 -8.75 28.86 -4.46
C THR A 145 -8.46 27.74 -3.46
N ASN A 146 -9.38 27.40 -2.57
CA ASN A 146 -9.19 26.31 -1.59
C ASN A 146 -10.05 25.09 -1.95
N THR A 147 -9.58 23.89 -1.59
CA THR A 147 -10.29 22.61 -1.88
C THR A 147 -11.74 22.60 -1.38
N THR A 148 -12.00 23.19 -0.21
CA THR A 148 -13.34 23.28 0.37
C THR A 148 -14.27 24.19 -0.45
N THR A 149 -13.77 25.37 -0.85
CA THR A 149 -14.55 26.32 -1.65
C THR A 149 -14.88 25.79 -3.04
N MET A 150 -13.97 25.01 -3.66
CA MET A 150 -14.23 24.42 -4.98
C MET A 150 -15.17 23.21 -4.88
N ALA A 151 -15.02 22.37 -3.85
CA ALA A 151 -15.95 21.26 -3.60
C ALA A 151 -17.39 21.77 -3.39
N GLU A 152 -17.57 22.84 -2.61
CA GLU A 152 -18.87 23.49 -2.41
C GLU A 152 -19.41 24.14 -3.70
N LEU A 153 -18.55 24.71 -4.54
CA LEU A 153 -18.95 25.26 -5.84
C LEU A 153 -19.43 24.17 -6.82
N LEU A 154 -18.77 22.99 -6.83
CA LEU A 154 -19.21 21.86 -7.64
C LEU A 154 -20.51 21.25 -7.11
N ASP A 155 -20.62 21.06 -5.79
CA ASP A 155 -21.80 20.47 -5.16
C ASP A 155 -23.04 21.37 -5.32
N SER A 156 -22.86 22.69 -5.21
CA SER A 156 -23.93 23.67 -5.49
C SER A 156 -24.37 23.71 -6.97
N GLN A 157 -23.57 23.19 -7.90
CA GLN A 157 -23.95 23.07 -9.31
C GLN A 157 -24.83 21.83 -9.57
N GLU A 158 -24.83 20.84 -8.66
CA GLU A 158 -25.64 19.62 -8.73
C GLU A 158 -27.02 19.74 -8.07
N THR A 159 -27.53 20.95 -7.80
CA THR A 159 -28.97 21.11 -7.50
C THR A 159 -29.77 20.90 -8.79
N SER A 160 -29.92 19.63 -9.18
CA SER A 160 -30.80 19.15 -10.23
C SER A 160 -32.23 19.56 -9.87
N HIS A 161 -32.68 20.69 -10.44
CA HIS A 161 -34.06 21.12 -10.37
C HIS A 161 -34.93 19.96 -10.84
N ARG A 162 -35.72 19.37 -9.92
CA ARG A 162 -36.68 18.31 -10.26
C ARG A 162 -37.49 18.77 -11.49
N PRO A 163 -37.52 17.99 -12.57
CA PRO A 163 -38.13 18.44 -13.81
C PRO A 163 -39.60 18.76 -13.55
N LYS A 164 -40.02 19.98 -13.92
CA LYS A 164 -41.39 20.48 -13.71
C LYS A 164 -42.47 19.55 -14.27
N TRP A 165 -42.11 18.64 -15.18
CA TRP A 165 -42.97 17.60 -15.72
C TRP A 165 -43.48 16.59 -14.67
N ILE A 166 -42.79 16.42 -13.53
CA ILE A 166 -43.29 15.57 -12.43
C ILE A 166 -44.65 16.06 -11.92
N TRP A 167 -44.82 17.39 -11.81
CA TRP A 167 -46.11 17.96 -11.42
C TRP A 167 -47.20 17.76 -12.49
N ALA A 168 -46.82 17.77 -13.77
CA ALA A 168 -47.74 17.45 -14.86
C ALA A 168 -48.17 15.97 -14.82
N ALA A 169 -47.24 15.04 -14.55
CA ALA A 169 -47.53 13.62 -14.40
C ALA A 169 -48.47 13.34 -13.21
N ILE A 170 -48.25 14.02 -12.07
CA ILE A 170 -49.14 13.92 -10.89
C ILE A 170 -50.55 14.43 -11.23
N GLY A 171 -50.65 15.58 -11.90
CA GLY A 171 -51.94 16.14 -12.30
C GLY A 171 -52.72 15.21 -13.23
N LEU A 172 -52.04 14.58 -14.19
CA LEU A 172 -52.64 13.61 -15.10
C LEU A 172 -53.12 12.34 -14.36
N GLY A 173 -52.33 11.84 -13.41
CA GLY A 173 -52.71 10.70 -12.57
C GLY A 173 -53.97 10.96 -11.75
N VAL A 174 -54.08 12.15 -11.14
CA VAL A 174 -55.27 12.55 -10.37
C VAL A 174 -56.49 12.68 -11.28
N ALA A 175 -56.35 13.31 -12.45
CA ALA A 175 -57.44 13.45 -13.41
C ALA A 175 -57.93 12.09 -13.93
N GLY A 176 -57.01 11.15 -14.19
CA GLY A 176 -57.33 9.79 -14.61
C GLY A 176 -58.11 9.01 -13.53
N LEU A 177 -57.68 9.10 -12.27
CA LEU A 177 -58.39 8.50 -11.14
C LEU A 177 -59.81 9.04 -11.01
N LEU A 178 -59.98 10.37 -11.10
CA LEU A 178 -61.29 11.01 -11.03
C LEU A 178 -62.21 10.54 -12.16
N ALA A 179 -61.70 10.46 -13.39
CA ALA A 179 -62.45 9.96 -14.55
C ALA A 179 -62.91 8.51 -14.36
N ILE A 180 -62.04 7.64 -13.82
CA ILE A 180 -62.38 6.24 -13.52
C ILE A 180 -63.47 6.18 -12.45
N THR A 181 -63.33 6.90 -11.33
CA THR A 181 -64.37 6.92 -10.28
C THR A 181 -65.71 7.43 -10.78
N PHE A 182 -65.72 8.50 -11.59
CA PHE A 182 -66.95 9.03 -12.16
C PHE A 182 -67.62 8.04 -13.11
N TYR A 183 -66.83 7.33 -13.93
CA TYR A 183 -67.34 6.29 -14.82
C TYR A 183 -67.99 5.13 -14.07
N TYR A 184 -67.40 4.70 -12.95
CA TYR A 184 -67.98 3.66 -12.11
C TYR A 184 -69.22 4.13 -11.35
N MET A 185 -69.27 5.39 -10.89
CA MET A 185 -70.45 5.95 -10.22
C MET A 185 -71.66 6.14 -11.16
N ASN A 186 -71.42 6.46 -12.43
CA ASN A 186 -72.48 6.62 -13.43
C ASN A 186 -72.95 5.29 -14.07
N ARG A 187 -72.29 4.16 -13.78
CA ARG A 187 -72.82 2.84 -14.11
C ARG A 187 -73.82 2.42 -13.03
N GLN A 188 -75.10 2.32 -13.39
CA GLN A 188 -76.13 1.68 -12.56
C GLN A 188 -75.63 0.29 -12.08
N PRO A 189 -75.99 -0.17 -10.86
CA PRO A 189 -75.50 -1.42 -10.29
C PRO A 189 -76.07 -2.63 -11.07
N GLY A 190 -75.45 -2.95 -12.19
CA GLY A 190 -75.60 -4.20 -12.93
C GLY A 190 -74.74 -5.27 -12.27
N SER A 191 -75.42 -6.23 -11.66
CA SER A 191 -74.92 -7.39 -10.91
C SER A 191 -73.91 -8.26 -11.68
N ASN A 192 -72.65 -7.84 -11.74
CA ASN A 192 -71.58 -8.62 -12.41
C ASN A 192 -70.52 -9.17 -11.45
N PHE A 193 -70.74 -9.14 -10.14
CA PHE A 193 -69.92 -9.89 -9.18
C PHE A 193 -70.79 -10.51 -8.09
N GLY A 194 -70.85 -11.85 -8.04
CA GLY A 194 -71.46 -12.63 -6.95
C GLY A 194 -72.58 -13.56 -7.41
N ASN A 195 -72.41 -14.86 -7.14
CA ASN A 195 -73.30 -15.95 -7.54
C ASN A 195 -74.63 -15.88 -6.76
N SER A 196 -75.69 -15.31 -7.35
CA SER A 196 -77.02 -15.22 -6.75
C SER A 196 -78.01 -16.21 -7.37
N ALA A 197 -77.71 -17.50 -7.27
CA ALA A 197 -78.71 -18.53 -7.49
C ALA A 197 -79.53 -18.72 -6.19
N THR A 198 -80.82 -18.38 -6.22
CA THR A 198 -81.73 -18.64 -5.09
C THR A 198 -82.13 -20.12 -5.11
N ILE A 199 -81.78 -20.85 -4.05
CA ILE A 199 -82.16 -22.25 -3.86
C ILE A 199 -83.67 -22.31 -3.58
N LYS A 200 -84.44 -23.03 -4.39
CA LYS A 200 -85.87 -23.26 -4.12
C LYS A 200 -86.02 -24.24 -2.95
N ALA A 201 -86.73 -23.83 -1.90
CA ALA A 201 -87.07 -24.69 -0.78
C ALA A 201 -88.12 -25.74 -1.21
N THR A 202 -87.78 -27.01 -1.01
CA THR A 202 -88.67 -28.16 -1.20
C THR A 202 -89.78 -28.14 -0.15
N ASN A 203 -91.05 -28.14 -0.57
CA ASN A 203 -92.21 -28.24 0.33
C ASN A 203 -92.20 -29.59 1.07
N VAL A 204 -92.22 -29.53 2.41
CA VAL A 204 -92.35 -30.70 3.30
C VAL A 204 -93.85 -31.06 3.50
N PRO A 205 -94.22 -32.35 3.52
CA PRO A 205 -95.62 -32.79 3.63
C PRO A 205 -96.23 -32.62 5.04
N ALA A 206 -97.55 -32.41 5.07
CA ALA A 206 -98.35 -31.97 6.22
C ALA A 206 -98.62 -33.05 7.30
N SER A 207 -97.58 -33.60 7.92
CA SER A 207 -97.72 -34.53 9.06
C SER A 207 -97.20 -34.00 10.40
N TYR A 208 -96.81 -32.72 10.48
CA TYR A 208 -96.46 -32.06 11.73
C TYR A 208 -97.35 -30.83 11.98
N GLN A 209 -98.64 -31.06 12.24
CA GLN A 209 -99.47 -30.10 12.97
C GLN A 209 -99.73 -30.69 14.37
N TYR A 210 -99.28 -29.98 15.41
CA TYR A 210 -99.47 -30.36 16.81
C TYR A 210 -100.74 -29.70 17.36
N PRO A 211 -101.65 -30.42 18.03
CA PRO A 211 -102.94 -29.89 18.45
C PRO A 211 -102.86 -29.21 19.82
N GLY A 212 -103.56 -28.09 19.99
CA GLY A 212 -103.62 -27.36 21.25
C GLY A 212 -104.83 -26.45 21.39
N LYS A 213 -105.87 -26.99 22.05
CA LYS A 213 -107.09 -26.40 22.63
C LYS A 213 -108.14 -25.78 21.71
#